data_AF-A0A962ZR72-F1
#
_entry.id   AF-A0A962ZR72-F1
#
_cell.length_a   1.000
_cell.length_b   1.000
_cell.length_c   1.000
_cell.angle_alpha   90.00
_cell.angle_beta   90.00
_cell.angle_gamma   90.00
#
_symmetry.space_group_name_H-M   'P 1'
#
loop_
_entity.id
_entity.type
_entity.pdbx_description
1 polymer ?
#
loop_
_entity_poly.entity_id
_entity_poly.type
_entity_poly.pdbx_seq_one_letter_code
_entity_poly.pdbx_strand_id
1 'polypeptide(L)'
;MSHSLFHTFDHPRLAPHKTLSAISLAFTLALAGCSDGSDTPAVGPEPPVPPAPLVDRAYYILPPGNFGGLPTNENSLDQLPLYDGLTPLRDNVTDADIERLFLPENFQPVGDTREEVTGRQGLTILYDSFGIAHVQGDTRADVAFGAGWVTARDRALLLELGRGPARAAVADVPGINAFGLVTSGQSFIPSAAAEQLVTDQIDLIIDTYGDEGREIIADAQAYADGINAYQAANGIDNPVPYNVNDVIAVTAFIGSIFGAGGGSEVQNAEFLSKLVNGIGEGQAQLAWEDAMLFNDPEAPTTISARFDYGPLTGGAVTGSAVIDEGSVVSLDPRDPIVAPTLADSSAVLVPAAGPPPDRQASNFLIVSAAQSVNGTNLAVMGPQLGYFYPEIVQQIHLSGPGIEAQGAAVPGLSMYILIGRTRDYAWSLTSANHDVRDVYAEMLCEPGDAEVTRDSLHYLYQGECIPFEIFDAGTLNGTPIRYPVSVHGPMIGTATSNGTPVALTRKRSTFGRDGLNLAGLKDMTEGDATTPERFWEAANKFGFTFNWG
;
A
#
# COMPACT_ATOMS: atom_id res chain seq x y z
N MET A 1 5.70 -30.94 -23.26
CA MET A 1 6.09 -30.45 -24.60
C MET A 1 4.88 -29.84 -25.26
N SER A 2 4.77 -28.51 -25.22
CA SER A 2 3.83 -27.71 -26.00
C SER A 2 4.38 -26.27 -25.94
N HIS A 3 4.88 -25.78 -27.07
CA HIS A 3 5.47 -24.45 -27.22
C HIS A 3 4.36 -23.41 -27.38
N SER A 4 4.42 -22.33 -26.60
CA SER A 4 3.64 -21.12 -26.84
C SER A 4 4.46 -20.17 -27.74
N LEU A 5 3.93 -19.89 -28.92
CA LEU A 5 4.46 -18.94 -29.90
C LEU A 5 4.10 -17.51 -29.46
N PHE A 6 5.12 -16.73 -29.07
CA PHE A 6 5.00 -15.29 -28.95
C PHE A 6 5.17 -14.65 -30.33
N HIS A 7 4.10 -14.06 -30.87
CA HIS A 7 4.17 -13.15 -32.00
C HIS A 7 4.49 -11.74 -31.50
N THR A 8 5.65 -11.22 -31.87
CA THR A 8 6.04 -9.81 -31.74
C THR A 8 5.32 -8.96 -32.77
N PHE A 9 4.65 -7.89 -32.34
CA PHE A 9 4.16 -6.82 -33.22
C PHE A 9 5.23 -5.73 -33.32
N ASP A 10 5.80 -5.56 -34.50
CA ASP A 10 6.70 -4.46 -34.88
C ASP A 10 5.89 -3.16 -35.06
N HIS A 11 6.24 -2.10 -34.34
CA HIS A 11 5.78 -0.73 -34.62
C HIS A 11 6.82 0.02 -35.49
N PRO A 12 6.40 0.73 -36.56
CA PRO A 12 7.33 1.46 -37.41
C PRO A 12 7.77 2.79 -36.77
N ARG A 13 9.08 3.05 -36.82
CA ARG A 13 9.75 4.29 -36.39
C ARG A 13 9.32 5.48 -37.25
N LEU A 14 8.89 6.58 -36.62
CA LEU A 14 8.68 7.88 -37.27
C LEU A 14 10.00 8.69 -37.31
N ALA A 15 10.29 9.27 -38.47
CA ALA A 15 11.48 10.08 -38.75
C ALA A 15 11.27 11.57 -38.39
N PRO A 16 12.33 12.37 -38.15
CA PRO A 16 12.22 13.73 -37.65
C PRO A 16 12.10 14.76 -38.79
N HIS A 17 11.21 15.75 -38.63
CA HIS A 17 11.10 16.90 -39.54
C HIS A 17 11.97 18.08 -39.08
N LYS A 18 12.72 18.65 -40.04
CA LYS A 18 13.55 19.84 -39.93
C LYS A 18 12.76 21.13 -40.28
N THR A 19 12.92 22.14 -39.42
CA THR A 19 13.03 23.60 -39.61
C THR A 19 12.66 24.28 -40.95
N LEU A 20 11.96 25.44 -40.90
CA LEU A 20 12.52 26.80 -41.11
C LEU A 20 11.48 27.96 -41.18
N SER A 21 11.87 29.08 -40.54
CA SER A 21 11.60 30.51 -40.84
C SER A 21 10.20 31.12 -40.66
N ALA A 22 9.99 32.42 -40.40
CA ALA A 22 10.70 33.58 -39.80
C ALA A 22 9.78 34.82 -40.03
N ILE A 23 9.97 35.92 -39.28
CA ILE A 23 9.54 37.33 -39.59
C ILE A 23 8.06 37.65 -39.22
N SER A 24 7.64 38.73 -38.55
CA SER A 24 8.21 40.06 -38.28
C SER A 24 7.62 40.69 -37.00
N LEU A 25 8.44 41.50 -36.32
CA LEU A 25 8.07 42.41 -35.23
C LEU A 25 7.67 43.77 -35.82
N ALA A 26 6.56 44.38 -35.36
CA ALA A 26 6.24 45.78 -35.66
C ALA A 26 5.85 46.52 -34.37
N PHE A 27 6.68 47.50 -34.01
CA PHE A 27 6.46 48.50 -32.97
C PHE A 27 5.76 49.72 -33.59
N THR A 28 4.76 50.29 -32.92
CA THR A 28 4.34 51.68 -33.19
C THR A 28 4.04 52.42 -31.90
N LEU A 29 4.60 53.63 -31.80
CA LEU A 29 4.59 54.54 -30.66
C LEU A 29 3.35 55.45 -30.65
N ALA A 30 2.99 55.85 -29.43
CA ALA A 30 2.04 56.84 -28.91
C ALA A 30 1.51 57.98 -29.80
N LEU A 31 0.25 58.37 -29.52
CA LEU A 31 -0.23 59.75 -29.56
C LEU A 31 -1.24 59.99 -28.42
N ALA A 32 -0.92 60.96 -27.55
CA ALA A 32 -1.85 61.52 -26.58
C ALA A 32 -2.80 62.49 -27.30
N GLY A 33 -4.11 62.32 -27.08
CA GLY A 33 -5.18 63.18 -27.58
C GLY A 33 -6.11 63.58 -26.43
N CYS A 34 -6.47 64.86 -26.41
CA CYS A 34 -7.16 65.53 -25.32
C CYS A 34 -8.63 65.12 -25.14
N SER A 35 -9.08 65.30 -23.89
CA SER A 35 -10.45 65.23 -23.37
C SER A 35 -11.49 66.01 -24.18
N ASP A 36 -12.66 65.40 -24.37
CA ASP A 36 -13.96 66.06 -24.29
C ASP A 36 -14.87 65.30 -23.30
N GLY A 37 -15.32 66.02 -22.29
CA GLY A 37 -16.14 65.47 -21.22
C GLY A 37 -17.57 65.21 -21.70
N SER A 38 -17.93 63.95 -21.83
CA SER A 38 -19.32 63.48 -21.75
C SER A 38 -19.35 62.03 -21.24
N ASP A 39 -19.30 61.86 -19.93
CA ASP A 39 -19.53 60.58 -19.26
C ASP A 39 -21.03 60.25 -19.27
N THR A 40 -21.43 59.35 -20.15
CA THR A 40 -22.54 58.43 -19.88
C THR A 40 -21.94 57.05 -19.62
N PRO A 41 -22.19 56.43 -18.45
CA PRO A 41 -21.65 55.11 -18.18
C PRO A 41 -22.36 54.09 -19.07
N ALA A 42 -21.62 53.57 -20.05
CA ALA A 42 -22.03 52.36 -20.75
C ALA A 42 -21.95 51.22 -19.73
N VAL A 43 -23.12 50.65 -19.40
CA VAL A 43 -23.21 49.38 -18.67
C VAL A 43 -22.56 48.33 -19.56
N GLY A 44 -21.33 47.95 -19.24
CA GLY A 44 -20.69 46.80 -19.88
C GLY A 44 -21.53 45.54 -19.67
N PRO A 45 -21.43 44.53 -20.55
CA PRO A 45 -22.13 43.28 -20.34
C PRO A 45 -21.75 42.75 -18.95
N GLU A 46 -22.76 42.42 -18.17
CA GLU A 46 -22.60 41.78 -16.87
C GLU A 46 -21.65 40.59 -17.06
N PRO A 47 -20.60 40.43 -16.23
CA PRO A 47 -19.76 39.26 -16.32
C PRO A 47 -20.67 38.03 -16.25
N PRO A 48 -20.43 37.00 -17.10
CA PRO A 48 -21.28 35.82 -17.10
C PRO A 48 -21.38 35.33 -15.66
N VAL A 49 -22.61 35.29 -15.14
CA VAL A 49 -22.90 34.68 -13.85
C VAL A 49 -22.28 33.29 -13.91
N PRO A 50 -21.35 32.94 -13.02
CA PRO A 50 -20.80 31.60 -12.98
C PRO A 50 -21.99 30.63 -12.93
N PRO A 51 -22.00 29.57 -13.76
CA PRO A 51 -23.03 28.56 -13.61
C PRO A 51 -23.10 28.16 -12.13
N ALA A 52 -24.31 28.02 -11.60
CA ALA A 52 -24.50 27.55 -10.22
C ALA A 52 -23.58 26.34 -10.00
N PRO A 53 -22.86 26.26 -8.86
CA PRO A 53 -21.94 25.16 -8.63
C PRO A 53 -22.69 23.86 -8.88
N LEU A 54 -22.16 23.07 -9.83
CA LEU A 54 -22.60 21.72 -10.04
C LEU A 54 -22.48 21.01 -8.69
N VAL A 55 -23.54 20.34 -8.27
CA VAL A 55 -23.54 19.47 -7.08
C VAL A 55 -22.30 18.59 -7.14
N ASP A 56 -21.56 18.45 -6.04
CA ASP A 56 -20.40 17.56 -6.00
C ASP A 56 -20.82 16.14 -6.43
N ARG A 57 -20.10 15.58 -7.40
CA ARG A 57 -20.33 14.23 -7.90
C ARG A 57 -19.09 13.38 -7.66
N ALA A 58 -19.29 12.19 -7.13
CA ALA A 58 -18.25 11.20 -6.95
C ALA A 58 -18.68 9.90 -7.64
N TYR A 59 -17.72 9.23 -8.24
CA TYR A 59 -17.93 8.02 -9.00
C TYR A 59 -16.75 7.08 -8.77
N TYR A 60 -17.04 5.79 -8.72
CA TYR A 60 -16.05 4.75 -8.47
C TYR A 60 -16.38 3.47 -9.21
N ILE A 61 -15.36 2.64 -9.35
CA ILE A 61 -15.46 1.33 -10.00
C ILE A 61 -14.34 0.45 -9.48
N LEU A 62 -14.62 -0.82 -9.26
CA LEU A 62 -13.67 -1.80 -8.76
C LEU A 62 -13.74 -3.11 -9.57
N PRO A 63 -12.98 -3.21 -10.67
CA PRO A 63 -12.82 -4.48 -11.39
C PRO A 63 -11.73 -5.37 -10.73
N PRO A 64 -11.93 -6.69 -10.53
CA PRO A 64 -13.12 -7.54 -10.63
C PRO A 64 -13.76 -7.79 -9.24
N GLY A 65 -14.98 -7.27 -9.04
CA GLY A 65 -15.66 -7.01 -7.77
C GLY A 65 -15.96 -8.17 -6.78
N ASN A 66 -17.10 -8.06 -6.08
CA ASN A 66 -17.30 -8.71 -4.78
C ASN A 66 -17.63 -10.21 -4.85
N PHE A 67 -16.93 -11.04 -4.05
CA PHE A 67 -17.25 -12.46 -3.98
C PHE A 67 -16.75 -13.24 -2.74
N GLY A 68 -17.65 -13.98 -2.04
CA GLY A 68 -17.29 -14.92 -0.96
C GLY A 68 -17.90 -16.34 -1.08
N GLY A 69 -17.04 -17.35 -1.35
CA GLY A 69 -17.31 -18.80 -1.13
C GLY A 69 -16.99 -19.84 -2.25
N LEU A 70 -16.67 -19.38 -3.47
CA LEU A 70 -16.30 -19.89 -4.84
C LEU A 70 -17.21 -20.95 -5.50
N PRO A 71 -18.07 -20.65 -6.53
CA PRO A 71 -17.75 -20.19 -7.91
C PRO A 71 -18.39 -18.83 -8.31
N THR A 72 -18.05 -18.27 -9.48
CA THR A 72 -18.53 -16.95 -9.97
C THR A 72 -20.05 -16.82 -10.04
N ASN A 73 -20.55 -15.63 -9.71
CA ASN A 73 -21.94 -15.19 -9.85
C ASN A 73 -22.06 -13.98 -10.80
N GLU A 74 -23.25 -13.40 -10.91
CA GLU A 74 -23.52 -12.24 -11.77
C GLU A 74 -22.74 -10.98 -11.36
N ASN A 75 -22.43 -10.81 -10.06
CA ASN A 75 -21.69 -9.65 -9.54
C ASN A 75 -20.16 -9.82 -9.51
N SER A 76 -19.66 -10.97 -9.97
CA SER A 76 -18.22 -11.27 -9.91
C SER A 76 -17.41 -10.43 -10.90
N LEU A 77 -18.02 -10.08 -12.03
CA LEU A 77 -17.38 -9.39 -13.16
C LEU A 77 -18.28 -8.28 -13.73
N ASP A 78 -19.34 -7.89 -13.03
CA ASP A 78 -20.34 -6.91 -13.51
C ASP A 78 -19.78 -5.51 -13.75
N GLN A 79 -18.73 -5.14 -13.02
CA GLN A 79 -18.02 -3.88 -13.20
C GLN A 79 -16.89 -3.96 -14.25
N LEU A 80 -16.51 -5.15 -14.73
CA LEU A 80 -15.45 -5.26 -15.75
C LEU A 80 -15.86 -4.62 -17.10
N PRO A 81 -17.09 -4.84 -17.64
CA PRO A 81 -17.55 -4.13 -18.84
C PRO A 81 -17.65 -2.62 -18.68
N LEU A 82 -17.98 -2.15 -17.47
CA LEU A 82 -18.02 -0.72 -17.15
C LEU A 82 -16.62 -0.10 -17.25
N TYR A 83 -15.62 -0.77 -16.65
CA TYR A 83 -14.23 -0.30 -16.69
C TYR A 83 -13.65 -0.35 -18.12
N ASP A 84 -13.85 -1.46 -18.83
CA ASP A 84 -13.34 -1.61 -20.20
C ASP A 84 -14.02 -0.65 -21.18
N GLY A 85 -15.25 -0.21 -20.89
CA GLY A 85 -15.99 0.74 -21.72
C GLY A 85 -15.32 2.12 -21.89
N LEU A 86 -14.38 2.49 -21.01
CA LEU A 86 -13.60 3.73 -21.13
C LEU A 86 -12.42 3.59 -22.10
N THR A 87 -11.82 2.40 -22.18
CA THR A 87 -10.59 2.16 -22.96
C THR A 87 -10.69 2.60 -24.42
N PRO A 88 -11.81 2.35 -25.15
CA PRO A 88 -11.95 2.81 -26.53
C PRO A 88 -12.06 4.32 -26.70
N LEU A 89 -12.47 5.05 -25.66
CA LEU A 89 -12.73 6.50 -25.72
C LEU A 89 -11.44 7.33 -25.70
N ARG A 90 -10.36 6.82 -25.11
CA ARG A 90 -9.07 7.53 -24.96
C ARG A 90 -9.23 8.91 -24.34
N ASP A 91 -8.88 9.98 -25.05
CA ASP A 91 -8.96 11.38 -24.65
C ASP A 91 -10.33 12.03 -24.96
N ASN A 92 -11.27 11.26 -25.51
CA ASN A 92 -12.63 11.71 -25.85
C ASN A 92 -13.66 11.19 -24.84
N VAL A 93 -13.46 11.47 -23.56
CA VAL A 93 -14.37 11.12 -22.45
C VAL A 93 -15.28 12.29 -22.12
N THR A 94 -16.58 12.04 -22.02
CA THR A 94 -17.59 13.04 -21.62
C THR A 94 -18.20 12.75 -20.25
N ASP A 95 -18.86 13.72 -19.62
CA ASP A 95 -19.61 13.50 -18.37
C ASP A 95 -20.64 12.37 -18.49
N ALA A 96 -21.31 12.27 -19.63
CA ALA A 96 -22.28 11.20 -19.91
C ALA A 96 -21.61 9.83 -20.01
N ASP A 97 -20.32 9.77 -20.38
CA ASP A 97 -19.56 8.53 -20.35
C ASP A 97 -19.23 8.13 -18.92
N ILE A 98 -18.83 9.08 -18.06
CA ILE A 98 -18.59 8.81 -16.64
C ILE A 98 -19.86 8.32 -15.94
N GLU A 99 -20.99 9.02 -16.11
CA GLU A 99 -22.28 8.63 -15.52
C GLU A 99 -22.76 7.25 -15.96
N ARG A 100 -22.33 6.79 -17.15
CA ARG A 100 -22.70 5.50 -17.72
C ARG A 100 -21.71 4.38 -17.38
N LEU A 101 -20.44 4.70 -17.18
CA LEU A 101 -19.33 3.73 -17.06
C LEU A 101 -18.76 3.63 -15.64
N PHE A 102 -19.24 4.44 -14.70
CA PHE A 102 -18.89 4.32 -13.28
C PHE A 102 -20.14 4.25 -12.41
N LEU A 103 -19.98 3.69 -11.23
CA LEU A 103 -21.03 3.68 -10.21
C LEU A 103 -21.02 5.01 -9.46
N PRO A 104 -22.19 5.59 -9.12
CA PRO A 104 -22.24 6.77 -8.27
C PRO A 104 -21.80 6.43 -6.84
N GLU A 105 -20.94 7.27 -6.27
CA GLU A 105 -20.47 7.18 -4.89
C GLU A 105 -21.17 8.27 -4.04
N ASN A 106 -22.49 8.16 -3.93
CA ASN A 106 -23.38 9.18 -3.38
C ASN A 106 -24.14 8.75 -2.11
N PHE A 107 -23.63 7.72 -1.41
CA PHE A 107 -24.20 7.14 -0.20
C PHE A 107 -25.58 6.48 -0.39
N GLN A 108 -25.98 6.22 -1.63
CA GLN A 108 -27.24 5.55 -1.94
C GLN A 108 -26.97 4.22 -2.67
N PRO A 109 -27.78 3.17 -2.41
CA PRO A 109 -27.72 1.93 -3.19
C PRO A 109 -27.99 2.16 -4.68
N VAL A 110 -27.26 1.45 -5.54
CA VAL A 110 -27.48 1.47 -6.98
C VAL A 110 -28.50 0.39 -7.39
N GLY A 111 -29.63 0.80 -7.96
CA GLY A 111 -30.65 -0.11 -8.46
C GLY A 111 -31.49 -0.77 -7.36
N ASP A 112 -32.01 -1.96 -7.64
CA ASP A 112 -32.83 -2.71 -6.69
C ASP A 112 -31.99 -3.20 -5.51
N THR A 113 -32.56 -3.17 -4.30
CA THR A 113 -31.87 -3.56 -3.07
C THR A 113 -32.41 -4.87 -2.48
N ARG A 114 -31.53 -5.67 -1.90
CA ARG A 114 -31.88 -6.84 -1.07
C ARG A 114 -31.35 -6.66 0.35
N GLU A 115 -32.22 -6.81 1.34
CA GLU A 115 -31.80 -6.84 2.74
C GLU A 115 -31.05 -8.13 3.09
N GLU A 116 -29.94 -8.00 3.81
CA GLU A 116 -29.20 -9.11 4.42
C GLU A 116 -29.57 -9.21 5.90
N VAL A 117 -30.29 -10.29 6.25
CA VAL A 117 -30.83 -10.46 7.61
C VAL A 117 -29.75 -11.01 8.54
N THR A 118 -29.33 -10.20 9.51
CA THR A 118 -28.34 -10.60 10.53
C THR A 118 -28.96 -11.08 11.83
N GLY A 119 -30.20 -10.71 12.11
CA GLY A 119 -30.87 -10.93 13.40
C GLY A 119 -30.42 -9.97 14.52
N ARG A 120 -29.50 -9.04 14.24
CA ARG A 120 -29.03 -8.02 15.19
C ARG A 120 -29.96 -6.81 15.18
N GLN A 121 -30.40 -6.37 16.36
CA GLN A 121 -31.17 -5.14 16.50
C GLN A 121 -30.26 -3.92 16.28
N GLY A 122 -30.79 -2.88 15.64
CA GLY A 122 -30.04 -1.65 15.34
C GLY A 122 -29.03 -1.78 14.19
N LEU A 123 -29.12 -2.85 13.38
CA LEU A 123 -28.30 -3.05 12.19
C LEU A 123 -29.20 -3.36 10.98
N THR A 124 -28.99 -2.62 9.90
CA THR A 124 -29.59 -2.86 8.59
C THR A 124 -28.48 -2.97 7.56
N ILE A 125 -28.51 -4.01 6.75
CA ILE A 125 -27.56 -4.21 5.66
C ILE A 125 -28.35 -4.37 4.38
N LEU A 126 -28.12 -3.48 3.41
CA LEU A 126 -28.71 -3.55 2.08
C LEU A 126 -27.61 -3.85 1.06
N TYR A 127 -27.81 -4.89 0.25
CA TYR A 127 -27.03 -5.10 -0.96
C TYR A 127 -27.72 -4.43 -2.13
N ASP A 128 -26.96 -3.69 -2.91
CA ASP A 128 -27.43 -3.09 -4.16
C ASP A 128 -27.30 -4.05 -5.36
N SER A 129 -27.63 -3.58 -6.55
CA SER A 129 -27.60 -4.40 -7.78
C SER A 129 -26.19 -4.84 -8.22
N PHE A 130 -25.14 -4.23 -7.68
CA PHE A 130 -23.73 -4.57 -7.91
C PHE A 130 -23.13 -5.42 -6.78
N GLY A 131 -23.95 -5.84 -5.81
CA GLY A 131 -23.49 -6.60 -4.65
C GLY A 131 -22.63 -5.77 -3.70
N ILE A 132 -22.82 -4.45 -3.68
CA ILE A 132 -22.16 -3.54 -2.74
C ILE A 132 -23.01 -3.47 -1.47
N ALA A 133 -22.35 -3.66 -0.32
CA ALA A 133 -23.01 -3.61 0.97
C ALA A 133 -23.12 -2.16 1.48
N HIS A 134 -24.34 -1.76 1.83
CA HIS A 134 -24.65 -0.54 2.58
C HIS A 134 -25.02 -0.93 4.01
N VAL A 135 -24.08 -0.73 4.93
CA VAL A 135 -24.18 -1.07 6.34
C VAL A 135 -24.65 0.15 7.12
N GLN A 136 -25.83 0.06 7.72
CA GLN A 136 -26.40 1.09 8.58
C GLN A 136 -26.54 0.57 10.02
N GLY A 137 -25.90 1.26 10.97
CA GLY A 137 -25.94 0.93 12.39
C GLY A 137 -26.47 2.07 13.27
N ASP A 138 -27.25 1.73 14.30
CA ASP A 138 -27.70 2.67 15.33
C ASP A 138 -26.55 3.11 16.24
N THR A 139 -25.52 2.27 16.36
CA THR A 139 -24.28 2.56 17.09
C THR A 139 -23.05 2.26 16.24
N ARG A 140 -21.91 2.83 16.62
CA ARG A 140 -20.60 2.54 16.02
C ARG A 140 -20.28 1.04 16.03
N ALA A 141 -20.57 0.36 17.14
CA ALA A 141 -20.37 -1.08 17.27
C ALA A 141 -21.25 -1.87 16.29
N ASP A 142 -22.46 -1.40 15.96
CA ASP A 142 -23.32 -2.04 14.96
C ASP A 142 -22.78 -1.85 13.55
N VAL A 143 -22.20 -0.68 13.24
CA VAL A 143 -21.51 -0.43 11.97
C VAL A 143 -20.30 -1.36 11.82
N ALA A 144 -19.41 -1.41 12.81
CA ALA A 144 -18.23 -2.27 12.79
C ALA A 144 -18.61 -3.76 12.70
N PHE A 145 -19.61 -4.20 13.48
CA PHE A 145 -20.17 -5.55 13.38
C PHE A 145 -20.73 -5.85 11.98
N GLY A 146 -21.50 -4.93 11.40
CA GLY A 146 -22.03 -5.10 10.06
C GLY A 146 -20.94 -5.19 9.00
N ALA A 147 -19.90 -4.36 9.11
CA ALA A 147 -18.72 -4.43 8.25
C ALA A 147 -18.02 -5.81 8.36
N GLY A 148 -17.91 -6.36 9.57
CA GLY A 148 -17.41 -7.72 9.80
C GLY A 148 -18.27 -8.79 9.15
N TRP A 149 -19.60 -8.70 9.33
CA TRP A 149 -20.58 -9.64 8.75
C TRP A 149 -20.49 -9.68 7.23
N VAL A 150 -20.51 -8.53 6.57
CA VAL A 150 -20.44 -8.47 5.09
C VAL A 150 -19.08 -8.88 4.57
N THR A 151 -18.00 -8.57 5.30
CA THR A 151 -16.66 -9.05 4.90
C THR A 151 -16.57 -10.57 5.00
N ALA A 152 -17.15 -11.17 6.04
CA ALA A 152 -17.20 -12.63 6.14
C ALA A 152 -18.02 -13.26 5.02
N ARG A 153 -19.17 -12.66 4.68
CA ARG A 153 -19.99 -13.08 3.54
C ARG A 153 -19.26 -12.97 2.20
N ASP A 154 -18.57 -11.86 1.98
CA ASP A 154 -18.11 -11.45 0.66
C ASP A 154 -16.63 -11.69 0.45
N ARG A 155 -15.86 -12.05 1.47
CA ARG A 155 -14.40 -12.21 1.42
C ARG A 155 -13.89 -13.35 2.29
N ALA A 156 -14.74 -14.34 2.60
CA ALA A 156 -14.39 -15.53 3.40
C ALA A 156 -13.05 -16.16 2.99
N LEU A 157 -12.81 -16.33 1.67
CA LEU A 157 -11.58 -16.91 1.17
C LEU A 157 -10.33 -16.09 1.55
N LEU A 158 -10.40 -14.76 1.43
CA LEU A 158 -9.27 -13.90 1.80
C LEU A 158 -9.06 -13.85 3.31
N LEU A 159 -10.14 -13.88 4.09
CA LEU A 159 -10.06 -13.99 5.54
C LEU A 159 -9.37 -15.31 5.94
N GLU A 160 -9.84 -16.44 5.42
CA GLU A 160 -9.30 -17.77 5.70
C GLU A 160 -7.83 -17.92 5.29
N LEU A 161 -7.48 -17.52 4.06
CA LEU A 161 -6.13 -17.61 3.55
C LEU A 161 -5.19 -16.55 4.13
N GLY A 162 -5.73 -15.38 4.52
CA GLY A 162 -4.94 -14.22 4.97
C GLY A 162 -4.56 -14.25 6.44
N ARG A 163 -5.28 -15.00 7.29
CA ARG A 163 -5.08 -14.97 8.75
C ARG A 163 -3.66 -15.32 9.19
N GLY A 164 -3.12 -16.42 8.69
CA GLY A 164 -1.75 -16.87 8.95
C GLY A 164 -0.70 -15.96 8.33
N PRO A 165 -0.76 -15.70 7.00
CA PRO A 165 0.14 -14.78 6.33
C PRO A 165 0.22 -13.38 6.95
N ALA A 166 -0.87 -12.86 7.51
CA ALA A 166 -0.84 -11.61 8.27
C ALA A 166 0.13 -11.67 9.47
N ARG A 167 0.21 -12.79 10.19
CA ARG A 167 1.20 -12.99 11.27
C ARG A 167 2.61 -13.13 10.74
N ALA A 168 2.79 -13.79 9.59
CA ALA A 168 4.08 -13.84 8.93
C ALA A 168 4.58 -12.43 8.54
N ALA A 169 3.67 -11.54 8.13
CA ALA A 169 3.99 -10.13 7.87
C ALA A 169 4.32 -9.36 9.16
N VAL A 170 3.56 -9.55 10.25
CA VAL A 170 3.85 -8.94 11.56
C VAL A 170 5.25 -9.32 12.03
N ALA A 171 5.59 -10.61 11.98
CA ALA A 171 6.88 -11.13 12.39
C ALA A 171 8.03 -10.80 11.43
N ASP A 172 7.77 -10.17 10.28
CA ASP A 172 8.76 -9.87 9.23
C ASP A 172 9.61 -11.10 8.85
N VAL A 173 8.95 -12.24 8.63
CA VAL A 173 9.62 -13.52 8.42
C VAL A 173 10.59 -13.43 7.21
N PRO A 174 11.90 -13.66 7.41
CA PRO A 174 12.91 -13.57 6.35
C PRO A 174 12.56 -14.46 5.14
N GLY A 175 12.70 -13.90 3.95
CA GLY A 175 12.49 -14.64 2.71
C GLY A 175 11.05 -15.08 2.42
N ILE A 176 10.07 -14.73 3.26
CA ILE A 176 8.66 -15.08 3.07
C ILE A 176 7.85 -13.86 2.62
N ASN A 177 7.22 -13.96 1.45
CA ASN A 177 6.23 -13.00 0.99
C ASN A 177 4.84 -13.42 1.47
N ALA A 178 4.26 -12.68 2.42
CA ALA A 178 2.93 -12.96 2.96
C ALA A 178 1.83 -12.98 1.88
N PHE A 179 1.86 -12.07 0.91
CA PHE A 179 0.91 -12.07 -0.21
C PHE A 179 1.10 -13.28 -1.13
N GLY A 180 2.35 -13.69 -1.32
CA GLY A 180 2.69 -14.94 -1.99
C GLY A 180 2.07 -16.16 -1.31
N LEU A 181 2.00 -16.18 0.02
CA LEU A 181 1.33 -17.26 0.76
C LEU A 181 -0.18 -17.30 0.49
N VAL A 182 -0.84 -16.14 0.48
CA VAL A 182 -2.29 -16.04 0.18
C VAL A 182 -2.58 -16.54 -1.23
N THR A 183 -1.85 -16.04 -2.23
CA THR A 183 -2.06 -16.39 -3.65
C THR A 183 -1.69 -17.84 -3.99
N SER A 184 -0.78 -18.46 -3.22
CA SER A 184 -0.41 -19.87 -3.38
C SER A 184 -1.20 -20.84 -2.50
N GLY A 185 -2.04 -20.33 -1.58
CA GLY A 185 -2.80 -21.14 -0.64
C GLY A 185 -1.93 -21.87 0.40
N GLN A 186 -0.71 -21.38 0.66
CA GLN A 186 0.19 -21.97 1.66
C GLN A 186 -0.27 -21.63 3.08
N SER A 187 -0.24 -22.63 3.96
CA SER A 187 -0.69 -22.47 5.34
C SER A 187 0.46 -22.02 6.24
N PHE A 188 0.30 -20.86 6.87
CA PHE A 188 1.18 -20.40 7.95
C PHE A 188 0.43 -20.46 9.27
N ILE A 189 0.97 -21.19 10.25
CA ILE A 189 0.41 -21.30 11.60
C ILE A 189 1.36 -20.57 12.55
N PRO A 190 0.94 -19.46 13.17
CA PRO A 190 1.82 -18.67 14.05
C PRO A 190 2.15 -19.42 15.35
N SER A 191 3.35 -19.16 15.88
CA SER A 191 3.70 -19.55 17.25
C SER A 191 3.03 -18.65 18.28
N ALA A 192 3.14 -18.99 19.57
CA ALA A 192 2.74 -18.10 20.66
C ALA A 192 3.55 -16.78 20.68
N ALA A 193 4.82 -16.80 20.27
CA ALA A 193 5.65 -15.59 20.21
C ALA A 193 5.22 -14.67 19.06
N ALA A 194 4.91 -15.23 17.89
CA ALA A 194 4.35 -14.47 16.77
C ALA A 194 3.01 -13.83 17.14
N GLU A 195 2.18 -14.53 17.92
CA GLU A 195 0.89 -13.98 18.35
C GLU A 195 1.02 -12.95 19.48
N GLN A 196 2.06 -13.07 20.31
CA GLN A 196 2.40 -12.04 21.29
C GLN A 196 2.82 -10.74 20.60
N LEU A 197 3.57 -10.78 19.49
CA LEU A 197 3.90 -9.57 18.72
C LEU A 197 2.67 -8.80 18.21
N VAL A 198 1.57 -9.51 17.92
CA VAL A 198 0.30 -8.86 17.57
C VAL A 198 -0.37 -8.28 18.82
N THR A 199 -0.40 -9.06 19.89
CA THR A 199 -1.04 -8.68 21.16
C THR A 199 -0.39 -7.44 21.77
N ASP A 200 0.94 -7.32 21.73
CA ASP A 200 1.68 -6.17 22.26
C ASP A 200 1.29 -4.85 21.56
N GLN A 201 0.79 -4.93 20.32
CA GLN A 201 0.32 -3.75 19.59
C GLN A 201 -1.01 -3.22 20.11
N ILE A 202 -1.84 -4.03 20.78
CA ILE A 202 -3.10 -3.59 21.39
C ILE A 202 -2.80 -2.54 22.46
N ASP A 203 -1.90 -2.87 23.39
CA ASP A 203 -1.51 -1.98 24.47
C ASP A 203 -0.83 -0.72 23.90
N LEU A 204 0.02 -0.90 22.88
CA LEU A 204 0.66 0.24 22.20
C LEU A 204 -0.36 1.20 21.55
N ILE A 205 -1.41 0.69 20.91
CA ILE A 205 -2.49 1.52 20.34
C ILE A 205 -3.18 2.34 21.43
N ILE A 206 -3.50 1.71 22.57
CA ILE A 206 -4.16 2.38 23.70
C ILE A 206 -3.24 3.41 24.34
N ASP A 207 -1.96 3.08 24.54
CA ASP A 207 -0.98 3.99 25.15
C ASP A 207 -0.69 5.20 24.25
N THR A 208 -0.67 4.99 22.93
CA THR A 208 -0.37 6.05 21.95
C THR A 208 -1.55 6.99 21.75
N TYR A 209 -2.77 6.46 21.65
CA TYR A 209 -3.95 7.24 21.24
C TYR A 209 -5.00 7.43 22.35
N GLY A 210 -4.80 6.85 23.54
CA GLY A 210 -5.69 7.06 24.69
C GLY A 210 -7.11 6.56 24.48
N ASP A 211 -8.09 7.47 24.55
CA ASP A 211 -9.52 7.15 24.33
C ASP A 211 -9.78 6.69 22.89
N GLU A 212 -9.14 7.33 21.90
CA GLU A 212 -9.22 6.92 20.49
C GLU A 212 -8.66 5.50 20.31
N GLY A 213 -7.55 5.18 20.99
CA GLY A 213 -6.98 3.83 20.99
C GLY A 213 -7.93 2.78 21.55
N ARG A 214 -8.63 3.07 22.66
CA ARG A 214 -9.66 2.18 23.22
C ARG A 214 -10.84 1.99 22.26
N GLU A 215 -11.24 3.04 21.56
CA GLU A 215 -12.30 2.97 20.55
C GLU A 215 -11.88 2.08 19.37
N ILE A 216 -10.65 2.23 18.85
CA ILE A 216 -10.10 1.36 17.79
C ILE A 216 -10.17 -0.12 18.18
N ILE A 217 -9.79 -0.46 19.41
CA ILE A 217 -9.84 -1.84 19.91
C ILE A 217 -11.29 -2.34 20.04
N ALA A 218 -12.21 -1.49 20.49
CA ALA A 218 -13.63 -1.83 20.57
C ALA A 218 -14.25 -2.08 19.18
N ASP A 219 -13.89 -1.28 18.19
CA ASP A 219 -14.36 -1.47 16.80
C ASP A 219 -13.79 -2.74 16.18
N ALA A 220 -12.50 -3.00 16.39
CA ALA A 220 -11.86 -4.24 15.96
C ALA A 220 -12.56 -5.46 16.58
N GLN A 221 -12.94 -5.39 17.85
CA GLN A 221 -13.69 -6.46 18.50
C GLN A 221 -15.09 -6.62 17.90
N ALA A 222 -15.85 -5.53 17.74
CA ALA A 222 -17.18 -5.58 17.14
C ALA A 222 -17.15 -6.12 15.70
N TYR A 223 -16.14 -5.73 14.92
CA TYR A 223 -15.87 -6.25 13.58
C TYR A 223 -15.58 -7.76 13.60
N ALA A 224 -14.71 -8.24 14.49
CA ALA A 224 -14.44 -9.66 14.66
C ALA A 224 -15.71 -10.44 15.09
N ASP A 225 -16.53 -9.87 15.97
CA ASP A 225 -17.81 -10.45 16.39
C ASP A 225 -18.78 -10.58 15.20
N GLY A 226 -18.79 -9.61 14.30
CA GLY A 226 -19.56 -9.64 13.05
C GLY A 226 -19.18 -10.80 12.15
N ILE A 227 -17.87 -11.03 11.98
CA ILE A 227 -17.34 -12.18 11.23
C ILE A 227 -17.80 -13.49 11.88
N ASN A 228 -17.59 -13.63 13.19
CA ASN A 228 -17.96 -14.83 13.93
C ASN A 228 -19.46 -15.13 13.86
N ALA A 229 -20.29 -14.09 13.96
CA ALA A 229 -21.73 -14.23 13.89
C ALA A 229 -22.20 -14.70 12.50
N TYR A 230 -21.59 -14.18 11.42
CA TYR A 230 -21.87 -14.66 10.07
C TYR A 230 -21.53 -16.16 9.92
N GLN A 231 -20.35 -16.57 10.40
CA GLN A 231 -19.92 -17.96 10.33
C GLN A 231 -20.87 -18.89 11.09
N ALA A 232 -21.30 -18.48 12.29
CA ALA A 232 -22.26 -19.23 13.10
C ALA A 232 -23.64 -19.33 12.41
N ALA A 233 -24.12 -18.24 11.80
CA ALA A 233 -25.40 -18.22 11.10
C ALA A 233 -25.42 -19.10 9.84
N ASN A 234 -24.27 -19.30 9.21
CA ASN A 234 -24.13 -20.07 7.96
C ASN A 234 -23.59 -21.49 8.17
N GLY A 235 -23.51 -21.96 9.42
CA GLY A 235 -23.17 -23.35 9.73
C GLY A 235 -21.77 -23.75 9.29
N ILE A 236 -20.81 -22.82 9.31
CA ILE A 236 -19.39 -23.16 9.12
C ILE A 236 -18.99 -24.01 10.33
N ASP A 237 -18.53 -25.25 10.08
CA ASP A 237 -18.23 -26.22 11.13
C ASP A 237 -16.94 -25.86 11.89
N ASN A 238 -17.05 -25.64 13.20
CA ASN A 238 -15.94 -25.38 14.13
C ASN A 238 -14.87 -24.38 13.63
N PRO A 239 -15.25 -23.16 13.18
CA PRO A 239 -14.27 -22.18 12.77
C PRO A 239 -13.43 -21.75 13.97
N VAL A 240 -12.15 -21.47 13.74
CA VAL A 240 -11.34 -20.78 14.74
C VAL A 240 -11.87 -19.34 14.84
N PRO A 241 -12.40 -18.89 15.99
CA PRO A 241 -13.03 -17.58 16.09
C PRO A 241 -12.06 -16.45 15.73
N TYR A 242 -12.57 -15.45 15.02
CA TYR A 242 -11.89 -14.18 14.79
C TYR A 242 -11.83 -13.37 16.08
N ASN A 243 -10.74 -12.62 16.27
CA ASN A 243 -10.51 -11.75 17.41
C ASN A 243 -9.78 -10.45 16.99
N VAL A 244 -9.51 -9.57 17.94
CA VAL A 244 -8.82 -8.28 17.71
C VAL A 244 -7.44 -8.46 17.06
N ASN A 245 -6.68 -9.50 17.44
CA ASN A 245 -5.38 -9.77 16.83
C ASN A 245 -5.51 -10.04 15.32
N ASP A 246 -6.60 -10.67 14.88
CA ASP A 246 -6.84 -10.89 13.46
C ASP A 246 -6.99 -9.59 12.68
N VAL A 247 -7.65 -8.60 13.28
CA VAL A 247 -7.81 -7.27 12.69
C VAL A 247 -6.47 -6.53 12.66
N ILE A 248 -5.75 -6.52 13.78
CA ILE A 248 -4.46 -5.83 13.90
C ILE A 248 -3.42 -6.42 12.95
N ALA A 249 -3.32 -7.74 12.84
CA ALA A 249 -2.31 -8.38 11.99
C ALA A 249 -2.47 -8.01 10.50
N VAL A 250 -3.70 -7.74 10.04
CA VAL A 250 -3.96 -7.37 8.63
C VAL A 250 -3.34 -6.00 8.28
N THR A 251 -3.12 -5.12 9.25
CA THR A 251 -2.40 -3.84 9.02
C THR A 251 -0.98 -4.09 8.48
N ALA A 252 -0.24 -5.03 9.11
CA ALA A 252 1.10 -5.43 8.67
C ALA A 252 1.06 -6.12 7.30
N PHE A 253 0.02 -6.92 7.04
CA PHE A 253 -0.17 -7.55 5.73
C PHE A 253 -0.26 -6.50 4.61
N ILE A 254 -1.11 -5.48 4.77
CA ILE A 254 -1.25 -4.39 3.79
C ILE A 254 0.04 -3.58 3.66
N GLY A 255 0.64 -3.19 4.79
CA GLY A 255 1.91 -2.48 4.81
C GLY A 255 3.04 -3.25 4.13
N SER A 256 3.05 -4.58 4.25
CA SER A 256 4.09 -5.42 3.63
C SER A 256 4.03 -5.45 2.11
N ILE A 257 2.87 -5.16 1.52
CA ILE A 257 2.61 -5.23 0.08
C ILE A 257 2.72 -3.84 -0.56
N PHE A 258 1.91 -2.91 -0.08
CA PHE A 258 1.70 -1.63 -0.76
C PHE A 258 2.42 -0.46 -0.09
N GLY A 259 2.70 -0.61 1.20
CA GLY A 259 3.26 0.42 2.08
C GLY A 259 4.72 0.18 2.46
N ALA A 260 5.43 -0.64 1.66
CA ALA A 260 6.82 -1.00 1.85
C ALA A 260 7.72 -0.24 0.88
N GLY A 261 8.87 0.21 1.36
CA GLY A 261 9.91 0.87 0.56
C GLY A 261 11.26 0.80 1.25
N GLY A 262 12.34 0.99 0.49
CA GLY A 262 13.71 0.79 0.98
C GLY A 262 14.16 -0.68 1.05
N GLY A 263 15.26 -0.93 1.75
CA GLY A 263 15.79 -2.27 2.03
C GLY A 263 16.68 -2.87 0.94
N SER A 264 17.17 -2.03 0.01
CA SER A 264 18.00 -2.45 -1.12
C SER A 264 19.48 -2.18 -0.89
N GLU A 265 19.88 -1.81 0.33
CA GLU A 265 21.24 -1.35 0.65
C GLU A 265 22.29 -2.40 0.29
N VAL A 266 22.04 -3.67 0.63
CA VAL A 266 22.95 -4.79 0.36
C VAL A 266 23.14 -5.00 -1.13
N GLN A 267 22.07 -4.89 -1.92
CA GLN A 267 22.13 -5.07 -3.38
C GLN A 267 22.87 -3.93 -4.04
N ASN A 268 22.56 -2.71 -3.63
CA ASN A 268 23.18 -1.52 -4.16
C ASN A 268 24.69 -1.52 -3.83
N ALA A 269 25.06 -2.00 -2.63
CA ALA A 269 26.44 -2.17 -2.21
C ALA A 269 27.16 -3.29 -2.99
N GLU A 270 26.54 -4.47 -3.15
CA GLU A 270 27.14 -5.58 -3.92
C GLU A 270 27.28 -5.23 -5.41
N PHE A 271 26.29 -4.53 -5.98
CA PHE A 271 26.33 -4.02 -7.35
C PHE A 271 27.47 -3.01 -7.54
N LEU A 272 27.67 -2.09 -6.59
CA LEU A 272 28.82 -1.20 -6.61
C LEU A 272 30.13 -1.98 -6.55
N SER A 273 30.27 -2.95 -5.63
CA SER A 273 31.47 -3.79 -5.54
C SER A 273 31.78 -4.53 -6.84
N LYS A 274 30.74 -5.08 -7.50
CA LYS A 274 30.87 -5.72 -8.81
C LYS A 274 31.40 -4.77 -9.88
N LEU A 275 30.89 -3.54 -9.91
CA LEU A 275 31.39 -2.52 -10.84
C LEU A 275 32.84 -2.14 -10.50
N VAL A 276 33.17 -1.94 -9.23
CA VAL A 276 34.53 -1.60 -8.78
C VAL A 276 35.53 -2.67 -9.21
N ASN A 277 35.19 -3.95 -9.00
CA ASN A 277 36.03 -5.08 -9.38
C ASN A 277 36.18 -5.24 -10.90
N GLY A 278 35.14 -4.89 -11.68
CA GLY A 278 35.11 -5.07 -13.13
C GLY A 278 35.73 -3.91 -13.93
N ILE A 279 35.44 -2.66 -13.55
CA ILE A 279 35.78 -1.46 -14.35
C ILE A 279 36.58 -0.41 -13.56
N GLY A 280 36.91 -0.68 -12.30
CA GLY A 280 37.67 0.21 -11.42
C GLY A 280 36.82 1.30 -10.78
N GLU A 281 37.21 1.74 -9.58
CA GLU A 281 36.44 2.60 -8.69
C GLU A 281 35.86 3.87 -9.34
N GLY A 282 36.66 4.60 -10.12
CA GLY A 282 36.21 5.85 -10.74
C GLY A 282 35.14 5.67 -11.82
N GLN A 283 35.22 4.60 -12.63
CA GLN A 283 34.18 4.30 -13.63
C GLN A 283 32.97 3.60 -12.99
N ALA A 284 33.22 2.80 -11.95
CA ALA A 284 32.18 2.13 -11.18
C ALA A 284 31.23 3.12 -10.52
N GLN A 285 31.77 4.17 -9.87
CA GLN A 285 30.95 5.19 -9.23
C GLN A 285 30.03 5.88 -10.25
N LEU A 286 30.57 6.28 -11.41
CA LEU A 286 29.78 6.92 -12.47
C LEU A 286 28.68 5.99 -13.01
N ALA A 287 29.00 4.72 -13.26
CA ALA A 287 28.03 3.74 -13.75
C ALA A 287 26.95 3.40 -12.70
N TRP A 288 27.33 3.36 -11.43
CA TRP A 288 26.41 3.12 -10.33
C TRP A 288 25.46 4.30 -10.12
N GLU A 289 25.98 5.54 -10.10
CA GLU A 289 25.16 6.75 -9.98
C GLU A 289 24.15 6.89 -11.14
N ASP A 290 24.56 6.53 -12.36
CA ASP A 290 23.69 6.51 -13.54
C ASP A 290 22.57 5.44 -13.39
N ALA A 291 22.92 4.24 -12.92
CA ALA A 291 21.97 3.14 -12.75
C ALA A 291 21.00 3.31 -11.58
N MET A 292 21.37 4.07 -10.54
CA MET A 292 20.49 4.35 -9.38
C MET A 292 19.41 5.39 -9.69
N LEU A 293 19.48 6.07 -10.85
CA LEU A 293 18.47 7.02 -11.34
C LEU A 293 18.10 8.11 -10.32
N PHE A 294 19.07 8.59 -9.52
CA PHE A 294 18.83 9.60 -8.48
C PHE A 294 18.15 10.87 -9.02
N ASN A 295 18.45 11.22 -10.27
CA ASN A 295 17.83 12.32 -10.99
C ASN A 295 17.95 12.04 -12.50
N ASP A 296 16.87 11.56 -13.11
CA ASP A 296 16.78 11.40 -14.56
C ASP A 296 16.44 12.77 -15.20
N PRO A 297 17.38 13.41 -15.93
CA PRO A 297 17.12 14.70 -16.57
C PRO A 297 16.13 14.60 -17.74
N GLU A 298 15.87 13.41 -18.26
CA GLU A 298 14.91 13.13 -19.33
C GLU A 298 13.51 12.80 -18.79
N ALA A 299 13.35 12.67 -17.46
CA ALA A 299 12.06 12.41 -16.85
C ALA A 299 11.04 13.50 -17.21
N PRO A 300 9.81 13.14 -17.64
CA PRO A 300 8.77 14.11 -17.90
C PRO A 300 8.39 14.80 -16.60
N THR A 301 8.47 16.13 -16.56
CA THR A 301 8.14 16.94 -15.39
C THR A 301 6.86 17.72 -15.62
N THR A 302 5.98 17.73 -14.62
CA THR A 302 4.71 18.48 -14.64
C THR A 302 4.91 19.97 -14.32
N ILE A 303 6.03 20.32 -13.71
CA ILE A 303 6.44 21.70 -13.40
C ILE A 303 7.91 21.92 -13.74
N SER A 304 8.25 23.13 -14.16
CA SER A 304 9.63 23.53 -14.50
C SER A 304 10.49 23.87 -13.29
N ALA A 305 9.87 24.04 -12.11
CA ALA A 305 10.56 24.26 -10.86
C ALA A 305 11.28 22.98 -10.42
N ARG A 306 12.57 23.10 -10.10
CA ARG A 306 13.37 22.03 -9.52
C ARG A 306 13.42 22.22 -8.01
N PHE A 307 13.29 21.12 -7.29
CA PHE A 307 13.50 21.08 -5.85
C PHE A 307 14.81 20.35 -5.60
N ASP A 308 15.59 20.83 -4.63
CA ASP A 308 16.69 20.04 -4.08
C ASP A 308 16.07 18.88 -3.29
N TYR A 309 15.77 17.78 -3.98
CA TYR A 309 15.55 16.51 -3.31
C TYR A 309 16.88 16.12 -2.69
N GLY A 310 16.88 15.91 -1.37
CA GLY A 310 18.09 15.90 -0.53
C GLY A 310 19.21 15.09 -1.19
N PRO A 311 20.45 15.62 -1.22
CA PRO A 311 21.54 14.91 -1.85
C PRO A 311 21.70 13.53 -1.18
N LEU A 312 22.21 12.57 -1.95
CA LEU A 312 23.14 11.55 -1.43
C LEU A 312 23.80 12.12 -0.18
N THR A 313 23.84 11.37 0.92
CA THR A 313 24.76 11.70 2.00
C THR A 313 26.17 11.72 1.42
N GLY A 314 26.56 12.88 0.88
CA GLY A 314 27.65 13.01 -0.05
C GLY A 314 28.95 12.79 0.70
N GLY A 315 29.60 11.67 0.43
CA GLY A 315 30.87 11.29 1.03
C GLY A 315 30.78 10.06 1.92
N ALA A 316 31.85 9.80 2.68
CA ALA A 316 31.89 8.73 3.67
C ALA A 316 30.86 9.03 4.78
N VAL A 317 29.68 8.43 4.66
CA VAL A 317 28.71 8.37 5.75
C VAL A 317 29.17 7.32 6.74
N THR A 318 29.21 7.67 8.01
CA THR A 318 29.42 6.69 9.08
C THR A 318 28.29 5.66 9.00
N GLY A 319 28.62 4.41 8.68
CA GLY A 319 27.66 3.30 8.64
C GLY A 319 27.41 2.68 7.26
N SER A 320 27.94 3.23 6.16
CA SER A 320 27.86 2.56 4.86
C SER A 320 28.80 1.35 4.82
N ALA A 321 28.23 0.15 4.86
CA ALA A 321 28.99 -1.10 4.75
C ALA A 321 29.28 -1.42 3.27
N VAL A 322 30.50 -1.87 2.99
CA VAL A 322 30.84 -2.49 1.70
C VAL A 322 30.40 -3.94 1.75
N ILE A 323 29.72 -4.42 0.71
CA ILE A 323 29.35 -5.83 0.57
C ILE A 323 30.18 -6.41 -0.57
N ASP A 324 30.97 -7.45 -0.29
CA ASP A 324 31.87 -8.04 -1.28
C ASP A 324 31.05 -8.71 -2.40
N GLU A 325 31.51 -8.59 -3.65
CA GLU A 325 30.86 -9.16 -4.82
C GLU A 325 30.63 -10.67 -4.67
N GLY A 326 29.39 -11.12 -4.83
CA GLY A 326 29.02 -12.53 -4.83
C GLY A 326 29.06 -13.17 -3.44
N SER A 327 29.12 -12.37 -2.38
CA SER A 327 29.20 -12.88 -1.01
C SER A 327 27.83 -13.06 -0.34
N VAL A 328 26.77 -12.42 -0.85
CA VAL A 328 25.44 -12.45 -0.23
C VAL A 328 24.84 -13.86 -0.29
N VAL A 329 24.44 -14.37 0.88
CA VAL A 329 23.67 -15.62 1.00
C VAL A 329 22.40 -15.31 1.78
N SER A 330 21.25 -15.56 1.17
CA SER A 330 19.95 -15.34 1.80
C SER A 330 19.67 -16.42 2.86
N LEU A 331 19.03 -16.03 3.96
CA LEU A 331 18.52 -16.98 4.94
C LEU A 331 17.25 -17.64 4.41
N ASP A 332 17.16 -18.97 4.48
CA ASP A 332 15.89 -19.69 4.37
C ASP A 332 15.47 -20.13 5.78
N PRO A 333 14.43 -19.54 6.39
CA PRO A 333 14.03 -19.87 7.76
C PRO A 333 13.33 -21.24 7.87
N ARG A 334 13.08 -21.92 6.74
CA ARG A 334 12.60 -23.30 6.69
C ARG A 334 13.74 -24.30 6.77
N ASP A 335 14.93 -23.87 6.39
CA ASP A 335 16.07 -24.75 6.38
C ASP A 335 16.31 -25.14 7.85
N PRO A 336 16.30 -26.44 8.21
CA PRO A 336 16.62 -26.87 9.57
C PRO A 336 17.93 -26.26 10.05
N ILE A 337 18.77 -25.77 9.13
CA ILE A 337 20.14 -25.23 9.07
C ILE A 337 20.27 -23.82 9.63
N VAL A 338 19.40 -23.56 10.59
CA VAL A 338 19.83 -23.20 11.94
C VAL A 338 20.33 -24.46 12.74
N ALA A 339 20.46 -25.61 12.05
CA ALA A 339 21.04 -26.95 12.26
C ALA A 339 21.23 -27.73 10.89
N PRO A 340 22.44 -28.21 10.52
CA PRO A 340 23.35 -27.90 9.37
C PRO A 340 23.10 -28.55 7.95
N THR A 341 23.60 -27.88 6.87
CA THR A 341 23.80 -28.25 5.41
C THR A 341 22.83 -27.84 4.24
N LEU A 342 23.00 -26.63 3.68
CA LEU A 342 22.24 -26.07 2.53
C LEU A 342 22.14 -27.01 1.31
N ALA A 343 20.94 -27.17 0.74
CA ALA A 343 20.71 -27.24 -0.72
C ALA A 343 19.21 -27.31 -1.09
N ASP A 344 18.85 -26.46 -2.06
CA ASP A 344 17.69 -26.52 -2.98
C ASP A 344 16.28 -26.68 -2.40
N SER A 345 15.54 -25.55 -2.33
CA SER A 345 14.11 -25.59 -2.60
C SER A 345 13.60 -24.31 -3.27
N SER A 346 12.93 -24.48 -4.41
CA SER A 346 12.18 -23.43 -5.11
C SER A 346 10.85 -23.17 -4.38
N ALA A 347 10.87 -22.35 -3.34
CA ALA A 347 9.72 -21.56 -2.92
C ALA A 347 9.97 -20.10 -3.32
N VAL A 348 8.94 -19.28 -3.43
CA VAL A 348 9.08 -17.83 -3.71
C VAL A 348 9.84 -17.21 -2.53
N LEU A 349 11.17 -17.19 -2.63
CA LEU A 349 12.07 -16.50 -1.73
C LEU A 349 12.05 -15.02 -2.12
N VAL A 350 11.85 -14.13 -1.15
CA VAL A 350 12.37 -12.77 -1.29
C VAL A 350 13.86 -12.89 -0.98
N PRO A 351 14.76 -12.74 -1.96
CA PRO A 351 16.18 -12.85 -1.63
C PRO A 351 16.53 -11.71 -0.66
N ALA A 352 17.59 -11.89 0.14
CA ALA A 352 18.24 -10.75 0.83
C ALA A 352 18.57 -9.61 -0.15
N ALA A 353 18.60 -9.97 -1.45
CA ALA A 353 18.74 -9.17 -2.64
C ALA A 353 17.63 -9.45 -3.71
N GLY A 354 16.45 -8.81 -3.66
CA GLY A 354 15.42 -8.89 -4.71
C GLY A 354 15.47 -7.71 -5.71
N PRO A 355 15.23 -7.91 -7.02
CA PRO A 355 15.39 -6.86 -8.04
C PRO A 355 14.56 -5.61 -7.73
N PRO A 356 14.97 -4.42 -8.24
CA PRO A 356 14.14 -3.23 -8.18
C PRO A 356 12.73 -3.54 -8.72
N PRO A 357 11.66 -3.00 -8.14
CA PRO A 357 10.32 -3.25 -8.66
C PRO A 357 10.19 -2.71 -10.10
N ASP A 358 10.02 -3.64 -11.05
CA ASP A 358 9.95 -3.35 -12.50
C ASP A 358 8.70 -2.55 -12.93
N ARG A 359 7.76 -2.30 -12.01
CA ARG A 359 6.54 -1.53 -12.23
C ARG A 359 6.16 -0.74 -10.98
N GLN A 360 6.28 0.59 -11.05
CA GLN A 360 5.66 1.50 -10.09
C GLN A 360 4.31 1.92 -10.66
N ALA A 361 3.27 1.86 -9.82
CA ALA A 361 1.89 1.95 -10.24
C ALA A 361 1.10 2.78 -9.23
N SER A 362 0.38 3.77 -9.73
CA SER A 362 -0.95 4.25 -9.34
C SER A 362 -1.09 5.66 -9.92
N ASN A 363 -2.26 5.99 -10.44
CA ASN A 363 -2.52 7.31 -11.02
C ASN A 363 -3.14 8.21 -9.97
N PHE A 364 -2.72 9.47 -9.94
CA PHE A 364 -3.33 10.49 -9.10
C PHE A 364 -3.28 11.85 -9.80
N LEU A 365 -4.43 12.52 -9.87
CA LEU A 365 -4.57 13.85 -10.45
C LEU A 365 -5.56 14.66 -9.61
N ILE A 366 -5.16 15.87 -9.21
CA ILE A 366 -6.06 16.88 -8.66
C ILE A 366 -5.97 18.14 -9.51
N VAL A 367 -7.13 18.72 -9.85
CA VAL A 367 -7.25 20.03 -10.48
C VAL A 367 -8.10 20.90 -9.57
N SER A 368 -7.57 22.08 -9.19
CA SER A 368 -8.32 23.02 -8.36
C SER A 368 -9.42 23.72 -9.15
N ALA A 369 -10.44 24.20 -8.45
CA ALA A 369 -11.53 25.00 -9.00
C ALA A 369 -11.06 26.16 -9.89
N ALA A 370 -9.95 26.83 -9.55
CA ALA A 370 -9.41 27.93 -10.33
C ALA A 370 -8.82 27.50 -11.69
N GLN A 371 -8.51 26.20 -11.85
CA GLN A 371 -7.94 25.61 -13.06
C GLN A 371 -8.95 24.75 -13.83
N SER A 372 -10.20 24.64 -13.35
CA SER A 372 -11.26 23.90 -14.01
C SER A 372 -12.24 24.84 -14.74
N VAL A 373 -12.76 24.38 -15.88
CA VAL A 373 -13.69 25.18 -16.71
C VAL A 373 -15.03 25.46 -16.04
N ASN A 374 -15.41 24.62 -15.06
CA ASN A 374 -16.68 24.68 -14.34
C ASN A 374 -16.54 25.23 -12.91
N GLY A 375 -15.33 25.60 -12.47
CA GLY A 375 -15.11 26.14 -11.14
C GLY A 375 -15.23 25.12 -10.00
N THR A 376 -15.18 23.82 -10.28
CA THR A 376 -15.18 22.75 -9.25
C THR A 376 -13.80 22.11 -9.12
N ASN A 377 -13.50 21.55 -7.95
CA ASN A 377 -12.33 20.67 -7.84
C ASN A 377 -12.59 19.38 -8.63
N LEU A 378 -11.56 18.84 -9.26
CA LEU A 378 -11.59 17.54 -9.92
C LEU A 378 -10.49 16.68 -9.31
N ALA A 379 -10.82 15.43 -8.99
CA ALA A 379 -9.84 14.42 -8.63
C ALA A 379 -10.04 13.17 -9.48
N VAL A 380 -8.94 12.58 -9.95
CA VAL A 380 -8.92 11.25 -10.57
C VAL A 380 -7.91 10.42 -9.79
N MET A 381 -8.43 9.39 -9.13
CA MET A 381 -7.69 8.54 -8.21
C MET A 381 -7.74 7.12 -8.76
N GLY A 382 -6.58 6.55 -9.09
CA GLY A 382 -6.48 5.27 -9.79
C GLY A 382 -5.47 4.33 -9.15
N PRO A 383 -5.74 3.77 -7.96
CA PRO A 383 -4.92 2.74 -7.36
C PRO A 383 -4.86 1.50 -8.28
N GLN A 384 -3.67 0.95 -8.49
CA GLN A 384 -3.47 -0.18 -9.39
C GLN A 384 -3.14 -1.44 -8.57
N LEU A 385 -4.19 -2.11 -8.11
CA LEU A 385 -4.09 -3.25 -7.20
C LEU A 385 -4.02 -4.61 -7.92
N GLY A 386 -4.06 -4.63 -9.25
CA GLY A 386 -4.17 -5.85 -10.05
C GLY A 386 -5.63 -6.15 -10.44
N TYR A 387 -5.85 -7.28 -11.09
CA TYR A 387 -7.19 -7.78 -11.41
C TYR A 387 -7.37 -9.15 -10.77
N PHE A 388 -7.59 -9.18 -9.46
CA PHE A 388 -7.69 -10.42 -8.70
C PHE A 388 -9.14 -10.87 -8.55
N TYR A 389 -9.37 -12.17 -8.40
CA TYR A 389 -10.69 -12.67 -8.05
C TYR A 389 -10.62 -13.66 -6.89
N PRO A 390 -11.28 -13.37 -5.75
CA PRO A 390 -11.95 -12.10 -5.42
C PRO A 390 -10.94 -10.93 -5.35
N GLU A 391 -11.40 -9.70 -5.60
CA GLU A 391 -10.56 -8.51 -5.45
C GLU A 391 -10.07 -8.35 -4.00
N ILE A 392 -8.84 -7.84 -3.85
CA ILE A 392 -8.15 -7.75 -2.55
C ILE A 392 -8.66 -6.59 -1.68
N VAL A 393 -9.55 -5.77 -2.23
CA VAL A 393 -10.39 -4.80 -1.53
C VAL A 393 -11.86 -5.07 -1.82
N GLN A 394 -12.76 -4.51 -1.02
CA GLN A 394 -14.20 -4.60 -1.25
C GLN A 394 -14.85 -3.22 -1.21
N GLN A 395 -15.81 -2.97 -2.09
CA GLN A 395 -16.64 -1.77 -2.00
C GLN A 395 -17.65 -1.92 -0.86
N ILE A 396 -17.73 -0.89 -0.02
CA ILE A 396 -18.63 -0.85 1.14
C ILE A 396 -19.06 0.59 1.44
N HIS A 397 -20.29 0.74 1.91
CA HIS A 397 -20.81 1.97 2.49
C HIS A 397 -21.10 1.74 3.98
N LEU A 398 -20.60 2.62 4.83
CA LEU A 398 -20.75 2.60 6.29
C LEU A 398 -21.52 3.85 6.74
N SER A 399 -22.61 3.65 7.47
CA SER A 399 -23.48 4.72 7.98
C SER A 399 -23.85 4.47 9.45
N GLY A 400 -23.59 5.42 10.33
CA GLY A 400 -23.99 5.40 11.74
C GLY A 400 -23.55 6.66 12.49
N PRO A 401 -23.67 6.71 13.83
CA PRO A 401 -23.22 7.87 14.60
C PRO A 401 -21.74 8.17 14.36
N GLY A 402 -21.45 9.35 13.80
CA GLY A 402 -20.08 9.81 13.50
C GLY A 402 -19.43 9.14 12.28
N ILE A 403 -20.15 8.30 11.53
CA ILE A 403 -19.63 7.62 10.34
C ILE A 403 -20.63 7.79 9.19
N GLU A 404 -20.19 8.42 8.10
CA GLU A 404 -20.82 8.33 6.80
C GLU A 404 -19.70 8.29 5.75
N ALA A 405 -19.32 7.07 5.36
CA ALA A 405 -18.20 6.86 4.46
C ALA A 405 -18.49 5.76 3.44
N GLN A 406 -18.10 5.98 2.19
CA GLN A 406 -18.24 5.03 1.10
C GLN A 406 -16.89 4.92 0.38
N GLY A 407 -16.56 3.72 -0.08
CA GLY A 407 -15.33 3.50 -0.85
C GLY A 407 -14.91 2.05 -0.90
N ALA A 408 -13.60 1.82 -1.04
CA ALA A 408 -12.96 0.52 -0.99
C ALA A 408 -12.29 0.32 0.38
N ALA A 409 -12.55 -0.84 0.99
CA ALA A 409 -12.00 -1.24 2.28
C ALA A 409 -11.25 -2.57 2.18
N VAL A 410 -10.31 -2.79 3.10
CA VAL A 410 -9.48 -4.01 3.14
C VAL A 410 -10.19 -5.11 3.92
N PRO A 411 -10.39 -6.30 3.33
CA PRO A 411 -10.92 -7.45 4.03
C PRO A 411 -10.05 -7.82 5.23
N GLY A 412 -10.63 -7.78 6.42
CA GLY A 412 -9.94 -7.97 7.69
C GLY A 412 -9.89 -6.72 8.56
N LEU A 413 -10.13 -5.54 7.99
CA LEU A 413 -10.26 -4.27 8.70
C LEU A 413 -11.29 -3.33 8.04
N SER A 414 -12.32 -3.87 7.40
CA SER A 414 -13.32 -3.11 6.63
C SER A 414 -14.24 -2.21 7.45
N MET A 415 -14.04 -2.12 8.78
CA MET A 415 -14.69 -1.08 9.59
C MET A 415 -14.13 0.33 9.30
N TYR A 416 -12.98 0.41 8.63
CA TYR A 416 -12.41 1.66 8.12
C TYR A 416 -12.20 1.62 6.60
N ILE A 417 -12.44 2.74 5.93
CA ILE A 417 -12.31 2.89 4.48
C ILE A 417 -10.85 3.18 4.13
N LEU A 418 -10.26 2.41 3.21
CA LEU A 418 -8.88 2.62 2.76
C LEU A 418 -8.80 3.77 1.75
N ILE A 419 -9.71 3.76 0.77
CA ILE A 419 -9.81 4.74 -0.31
C ILE A 419 -11.29 5.05 -0.47
N GLY A 420 -11.69 6.32 -0.50
CA GLY A 420 -13.09 6.66 -0.62
C GLY A 420 -13.40 8.10 -0.26
N ARG A 421 -14.59 8.32 0.27
CA ARG A 421 -15.07 9.64 0.66
C ARG A 421 -15.98 9.62 1.88
N THR A 422 -16.02 10.76 2.55
CA THR A 422 -17.11 11.16 3.44
C THR A 422 -17.99 12.18 2.72
N ARG A 423 -18.97 12.77 3.42
CA ARG A 423 -19.82 13.82 2.85
C ARG A 423 -19.02 15.02 2.35
N ASP A 424 -17.92 15.34 3.03
CA ASP A 424 -17.23 16.63 2.89
C ASP A 424 -15.87 16.54 2.18
N TYR A 425 -15.28 15.35 2.04
CA TYR A 425 -14.01 15.15 1.33
C TYR A 425 -13.85 13.73 0.79
N ALA A 426 -12.90 13.55 -0.12
CA ALA A 426 -12.47 12.27 -0.67
C ALA A 426 -10.96 12.12 -0.52
N TRP A 427 -10.48 10.89 -0.50
CA TRP A 427 -9.05 10.60 -0.41
C TRP A 427 -8.70 9.32 -1.16
N SER A 428 -7.44 9.25 -1.58
CA SER A 428 -6.82 8.02 -2.04
C SER A 428 -5.34 7.99 -1.69
N LEU A 429 -4.71 6.89 -2.09
CA LEU A 429 -3.30 6.64 -1.86
C LEU A 429 -2.66 6.02 -3.10
N THR A 430 -1.39 6.32 -3.28
CA THR A 430 -0.52 5.66 -4.26
C THR A 430 0.69 5.11 -3.53
N SER A 431 1.22 3.96 -3.94
CA SER A 431 2.45 3.44 -3.37
C SER A 431 3.57 4.46 -3.53
N ALA A 432 4.21 4.80 -2.41
CA ALA A 432 5.43 5.58 -2.41
C ALA A 432 6.61 4.64 -2.15
N ASN A 433 7.81 5.01 -2.59
CA ASN A 433 9.02 4.23 -2.38
C ASN A 433 9.96 4.93 -1.38
N HIS A 434 9.41 5.62 -0.37
CA HIS A 434 10.23 6.16 0.70
C HIS A 434 10.93 5.02 1.44
N ASP A 435 12.15 5.31 1.89
CA ASP A 435 12.92 4.36 2.66
C ASP A 435 12.34 4.21 4.07
N VAL A 436 11.71 3.06 4.31
CA VAL A 436 11.11 2.68 5.60
C VAL A 436 11.67 1.34 6.09
N ARG A 437 12.75 0.87 5.47
CA ARG A 437 13.41 -0.41 5.78
C ARG A 437 14.92 -0.25 5.60
N ASP A 438 15.66 -0.32 6.69
CA ASP A 438 17.12 -0.34 6.65
C ASP A 438 17.64 -1.78 6.74
N VAL A 439 18.69 -2.11 5.98
CA VAL A 439 19.48 -3.32 6.21
C VAL A 439 20.79 -2.98 6.91
N TYR A 440 21.03 -3.61 8.06
CA TYR A 440 22.25 -3.49 8.84
C TYR A 440 23.20 -4.66 8.52
N ALA A 441 24.49 -4.35 8.39
CA ALA A 441 25.56 -5.34 8.40
C ALA A 441 26.08 -5.50 9.83
N GLU A 442 25.56 -6.49 10.54
CA GLU A 442 26.00 -6.86 11.89
C GLU A 442 27.37 -7.54 11.82
N MET A 443 28.35 -6.96 12.51
CA MET A 443 29.68 -7.57 12.61
C MET A 443 29.58 -8.84 13.45
N LEU A 444 29.79 -10.00 12.84
CA LEU A 444 29.76 -11.28 13.55
C LEU A 444 30.94 -11.37 14.53
N CYS A 445 30.70 -12.06 15.63
CA CYS A 445 31.70 -12.32 16.66
C CYS A 445 31.47 -13.69 17.29
N GLU A 446 32.43 -14.14 18.09
CA GLU A 446 32.28 -15.33 18.94
C GLU A 446 32.76 -15.00 20.36
N PRO A 447 32.17 -15.61 21.40
CA PRO A 447 32.71 -15.52 22.74
C PRO A 447 34.04 -16.30 22.85
N GLY A 448 35.08 -15.65 23.36
CA GLY A 448 36.41 -16.25 23.54
C GLY A 448 37.25 -16.22 22.27
N ASP A 449 38.03 -17.28 22.02
CA ASP A 449 38.99 -17.38 20.92
C ASP A 449 38.49 -18.21 19.72
N ALA A 450 37.17 -18.47 19.63
CA ALA A 450 36.61 -19.22 18.51
C ALA A 450 36.70 -18.41 17.20
N GLU A 451 36.82 -19.12 16.09
CA GLU A 451 36.90 -18.50 14.76
C GLU A 451 35.53 -17.90 14.39
N VAL A 452 35.52 -16.63 14.00
CA VAL A 452 34.33 -15.95 13.50
C VAL A 452 34.03 -16.46 12.09
N THR A 453 32.84 -16.99 11.89
CA THR A 453 32.38 -17.51 10.60
C THR A 453 31.02 -16.93 10.25
N ARG A 454 30.49 -17.25 9.07
CA ARG A 454 29.12 -16.86 8.69
C ARG A 454 28.05 -17.60 9.48
N ASP A 455 28.41 -18.69 10.15
CA ASP A 455 27.52 -19.49 10.99
C ASP A 455 27.51 -18.99 12.46
N SER A 456 28.29 -17.96 12.77
CA SER A 456 28.36 -17.37 14.10
C SER A 456 27.01 -16.79 14.54
N LEU A 457 26.59 -17.15 15.75
CA LEU A 457 25.31 -16.71 16.34
C LEU A 457 25.47 -15.59 17.38
N HIS A 458 26.56 -14.84 17.31
CA HIS A 458 26.77 -13.62 18.07
C HIS A 458 27.20 -12.47 17.15
N TYR A 459 26.90 -11.25 17.56
CA TYR A 459 27.27 -10.04 16.84
C TYR A 459 27.70 -8.94 17.81
N LEU A 460 28.50 -8.01 17.30
CA LEU A 460 29.01 -6.89 18.09
C LEU A 460 27.95 -5.78 18.15
N TYR A 461 27.50 -5.47 19.36
CA TYR A 461 26.62 -4.32 19.61
C TYR A 461 27.20 -3.46 20.73
N GLN A 462 27.42 -2.17 20.45
CA GLN A 462 28.02 -1.21 21.39
C GLN A 462 29.33 -1.68 22.04
N GLY A 463 30.13 -2.46 21.32
CA GLY A 463 31.42 -3.00 21.80
C GLY A 463 31.31 -4.32 22.54
N GLU A 464 30.11 -4.87 22.74
CA GLU A 464 29.87 -6.16 23.37
C GLU A 464 29.48 -7.22 22.35
N CYS A 465 30.06 -8.42 22.46
CA CYS A 465 29.67 -9.56 21.64
C CYS A 465 28.47 -10.24 22.29
N ILE A 466 27.28 -10.05 21.72
CA ILE A 466 26.00 -10.54 22.27
C ILE A 466 25.36 -11.57 21.33
N PRO A 467 24.61 -12.56 21.85
CA PRO A 467 23.94 -13.55 21.01
C PRO A 467 22.78 -12.92 20.23
N PHE A 468 22.47 -13.48 19.05
CA PHE A 468 21.15 -13.27 18.45
C PHE A 468 20.06 -13.96 19.29
N GLU A 469 18.88 -13.36 19.35
CA GLU A 469 17.68 -14.07 19.80
C GLU A 469 17.21 -15.01 18.69
N ILE A 470 16.82 -16.25 19.00
CA ILE A 470 16.18 -17.13 18.02
C ILE A 470 14.66 -16.97 18.15
N PHE A 471 14.06 -16.30 17.17
CA PHE A 471 12.62 -16.10 17.13
C PHE A 471 11.93 -17.31 16.50
N ASP A 472 10.91 -17.84 17.17
CA ASP A 472 10.03 -18.87 16.63
C ASP A 472 8.79 -18.20 16.03
N ALA A 473 8.67 -18.19 14.70
CA ALA A 473 7.53 -17.58 14.03
C ALA A 473 6.35 -18.54 13.87
N GLY A 474 6.55 -19.85 14.06
CA GLY A 474 5.53 -20.89 13.89
C GLY A 474 5.91 -21.89 12.80
N THR A 475 4.95 -22.27 11.96
CA THR A 475 5.16 -23.27 10.90
C THR A 475 4.59 -22.81 9.56
N LEU A 476 5.27 -23.18 8.47
CA LEU A 476 4.80 -23.02 7.10
C LEU A 476 4.62 -24.41 6.48
N ASN A 477 3.38 -24.78 6.17
CA ASN A 477 3.00 -26.13 5.71
C ASN A 477 3.54 -27.25 6.63
N GLY A 478 3.60 -27.00 7.94
CA GLY A 478 4.12 -27.92 8.94
C GLY A 478 5.63 -27.87 9.16
N THR A 479 6.40 -27.15 8.33
CA THR A 479 7.83 -26.92 8.54
C THR A 479 8.03 -25.80 9.56
N PRO A 480 8.78 -26.01 10.66
CA PRO A 480 9.10 -24.95 11.62
C PRO A 480 9.82 -23.78 10.96
N ILE A 481 9.50 -22.56 11.40
CA ILE A 481 10.07 -21.31 10.91
C ILE A 481 10.74 -20.59 12.07
N ARG A 482 12.07 -20.59 12.07
CA ARG A 482 12.89 -19.96 13.09
C ARG A 482 14.04 -19.20 12.48
N TYR A 483 14.39 -18.07 13.06
CA TYR A 483 15.49 -17.25 12.54
C TYR A 483 16.12 -16.39 13.65
N PRO A 484 17.41 -16.03 13.49
CA PRO A 484 18.08 -15.10 14.39
C PRO A 484 17.50 -13.67 14.27
N VAL A 485 17.44 -12.97 15.39
CA VAL A 485 17.00 -11.57 15.50
C VAL A 485 18.06 -10.79 16.28
N SER A 486 18.48 -9.67 15.70
CA SER A 486 19.35 -8.68 16.36
C SER A 486 18.50 -7.58 17.00
N VAL A 487 19.16 -6.64 17.69
CA VAL A 487 18.53 -5.38 18.11
C VAL A 487 17.96 -4.54 16.96
N HIS A 488 18.43 -4.75 15.72
CA HIS A 488 17.91 -4.06 14.54
C HIS A 488 16.79 -4.83 13.84
N GLY A 489 16.64 -6.12 14.11
CA GLY A 489 15.55 -6.94 13.58
C GLY A 489 16.00 -8.30 13.02
N PRO A 490 15.11 -9.00 12.28
CA PRO A 490 15.37 -10.34 11.76
C PRO A 490 16.58 -10.40 10.84
N MET A 491 17.38 -11.46 10.98
CA MET A 491 18.44 -11.79 10.04
C MET A 491 17.83 -12.26 8.72
N ILE A 492 18.16 -11.58 7.63
CA ILE A 492 17.69 -11.91 6.27
C ILE A 492 18.74 -12.66 5.44
N GLY A 493 19.97 -12.72 5.92
CA GLY A 493 21.06 -13.41 5.27
C GLY A 493 22.41 -13.09 5.92
N THR A 494 23.48 -13.47 5.23
CA THR A 494 24.86 -13.13 5.60
C THR A 494 25.61 -12.64 4.36
N ALA A 495 26.75 -11.99 4.56
CA ALA A 495 27.66 -11.59 3.49
C ALA A 495 29.09 -11.51 4.02
N THR A 496 30.02 -11.03 3.19
CA THR A 496 31.31 -10.54 3.67
C THR A 496 31.46 -9.06 3.38
N SER A 497 32.12 -8.35 4.30
CA SER A 497 32.50 -6.95 4.14
C SER A 497 34.01 -6.83 4.28
N ASN A 498 34.70 -6.53 3.18
CA ASN A 498 36.16 -6.54 3.10
C ASN A 498 36.76 -7.87 3.61
N GLY A 499 36.15 -8.99 3.24
CA GLY A 499 36.53 -10.33 3.66
C GLY A 499 36.10 -10.72 5.08
N THR A 500 35.51 -9.81 5.86
CA THR A 500 35.01 -10.12 7.22
C THR A 500 33.57 -10.62 7.16
N PRO A 501 33.22 -11.76 7.80
CA PRO A 501 31.83 -12.23 7.87
C PRO A 501 30.90 -11.23 8.58
N VAL A 502 29.75 -10.97 7.96
CA VAL A 502 28.69 -10.14 8.54
C VAL A 502 27.33 -10.82 8.41
N ALA A 503 26.45 -10.59 9.38
CA ALA A 503 25.03 -10.90 9.26
C ALA A 503 24.27 -9.70 8.71
N LEU A 504 23.28 -9.96 7.87
CA LEU A 504 22.40 -8.94 7.30
C LEU A 504 21.08 -8.97 8.05
N THR A 505 20.73 -7.91 8.76
CA THR A 505 19.50 -7.81 9.55
C THR A 505 18.64 -6.65 9.04
N ARG A 506 17.31 -6.82 9.07
CA ARG A 506 16.39 -5.80 8.54
C ARG A 506 15.66 -5.09 9.66
N LYS A 507 15.70 -3.77 9.63
CA LYS A 507 14.92 -2.89 10.49
C LYS A 507 13.79 -2.26 9.71
N ARG A 508 12.57 -2.71 9.97
CA ARG A 508 11.34 -2.09 9.43
C ARG A 508 10.84 -1.02 10.40
N SER A 509 10.56 0.19 9.91
CA SER A 509 10.10 1.32 10.74
C SER A 509 8.83 1.01 11.54
N THR A 510 7.94 0.17 10.98
CA THR A 510 6.66 -0.22 11.58
C THR A 510 6.71 -1.54 12.36
N PHE A 511 7.87 -2.20 12.48
CA PHE A 511 7.96 -3.48 13.19
C PHE A 511 7.43 -3.36 14.63
N GLY A 512 6.43 -4.19 14.97
CA GLY A 512 5.75 -4.15 16.27
C GLY A 512 4.87 -2.92 16.48
N ARG A 513 4.53 -2.18 15.43
CA ARG A 513 3.73 -0.94 15.46
C ARG A 513 2.74 -0.83 14.31
N ASP A 514 2.55 -1.90 13.55
CA ASP A 514 1.72 -1.91 12.34
C ASP A 514 0.26 -1.51 12.64
N GLY A 515 -0.25 -1.89 13.82
CA GLY A 515 -1.59 -1.53 14.29
C GLY A 515 -1.84 -0.04 14.50
N LEU A 516 -0.79 0.77 14.70
CA LEU A 516 -0.92 2.22 14.91
C LEU A 516 -1.51 2.94 13.70
N ASN A 517 -1.39 2.36 12.50
CA ASN A 517 -1.93 2.91 11.26
C ASN A 517 -3.46 2.97 11.24
N LEU A 518 -4.16 2.17 12.07
CA LEU A 518 -5.63 2.17 12.13
C LEU A 518 -6.21 3.54 12.51
N ALA A 519 -5.49 4.32 13.32
CA ALA A 519 -5.92 5.66 13.72
C ALA A 519 -6.04 6.62 12.53
N GLY A 520 -5.11 6.54 11.57
CA GLY A 520 -5.20 7.36 10.34
C GLY A 520 -6.44 7.01 9.50
N LEU A 521 -6.75 5.71 9.34
CA LEU A 521 -7.95 5.28 8.63
C LEU A 521 -9.24 5.64 9.36
N LYS A 522 -9.22 5.55 10.70
CA LYS A 522 -10.34 5.92 11.56
C LYS A 522 -10.71 7.39 11.34
N ASP A 523 -9.75 8.30 11.51
CA ASP A 523 -9.96 9.75 11.34
C ASP A 523 -10.53 10.07 9.95
N MET A 524 -9.97 9.44 8.90
CA MET A 524 -10.46 9.64 7.53
C MET A 524 -11.87 9.07 7.32
N THR A 525 -12.23 7.97 7.99
CA THR A 525 -13.55 7.35 7.88
C THR A 525 -14.63 8.14 8.63
N GLU A 526 -14.26 8.82 9.72
CA GLU A 526 -15.20 9.55 10.59
C GLU A 526 -15.51 10.97 10.14
N GLY A 527 -14.81 11.46 9.12
CA GLY A 527 -14.99 12.84 8.67
C GLY A 527 -14.11 13.84 9.42
N ASP A 528 -13.10 13.41 10.17
CA ASP A 528 -12.26 14.32 10.95
C ASP A 528 -11.23 15.06 10.08
N ALA A 529 -10.95 14.57 8.87
CA ALA A 529 -10.01 15.14 7.91
C ALA A 529 -10.61 16.20 6.95
N THR A 530 -11.55 17.02 7.41
CA THR A 530 -12.31 18.01 6.61
C THR A 530 -11.53 19.21 6.07
N THR A 531 -10.26 19.35 6.43
CA THR A 531 -9.39 20.44 5.95
C THR A 531 -8.04 19.87 5.54
N PRO A 532 -7.28 20.51 4.65
CA PRO A 532 -5.95 20.04 4.27
C PRO A 532 -5.02 19.81 5.48
N GLU A 533 -5.08 20.68 6.49
CA GLU A 533 -4.29 20.55 7.71
C GLU A 533 -4.68 19.30 8.52
N ARG A 534 -5.98 19.09 8.74
CA ARG A 534 -6.46 17.89 9.45
C ARG A 534 -6.25 16.60 8.66
N PHE A 535 -6.38 16.66 7.34
CA PHE A 535 -6.03 15.53 6.47
C PHE A 535 -4.55 15.19 6.59
N TRP A 536 -3.68 16.19 6.61
CA TRP A 536 -2.25 15.99 6.81
C TRP A 536 -1.95 15.41 8.21
N GLU A 537 -2.63 15.87 9.26
CA GLU A 537 -2.53 15.29 10.61
C GLU A 537 -2.96 13.82 10.65
N ALA A 538 -4.10 13.48 10.05
CA ALA A 538 -4.62 12.11 9.96
C ALA A 538 -3.70 11.20 9.13
N ALA A 539 -3.28 11.66 7.94
CA ALA A 539 -2.39 10.92 7.05
C ALA A 539 -1.00 10.71 7.67
N ASN A 540 -0.49 11.63 8.48
CA ASN A 540 0.79 11.46 9.18
C ASN A 540 0.77 10.41 10.30
N LYS A 541 -0.41 9.93 10.72
CA LYS A 541 -0.50 8.77 11.62
C LYS A 541 -0.09 7.47 10.91
N PHE A 542 -0.02 7.45 9.57
CA PHE A 542 0.46 6.31 8.80
C PHE A 542 1.99 6.20 8.80
N GLY A 543 2.51 5.10 9.33
CA GLY A 543 3.93 4.74 9.29
C GLY A 543 4.37 4.01 8.02
N PHE A 544 3.43 3.69 7.12
CA PHE A 544 3.71 3.08 5.82
C PHE A 544 4.06 4.12 4.75
N THR A 545 4.76 3.69 3.69
CA THR A 545 5.12 4.58 2.57
C THR A 545 4.00 4.69 1.54
N PHE A 546 3.22 5.77 1.62
CA PHE A 546 2.20 6.13 0.64
C PHE A 546 2.28 7.63 0.30
N ASN A 547 1.96 7.99 -0.95
CA ASN A 547 1.51 9.36 -1.22
C ASN A 547 0.00 9.41 -0.99
N TRP A 548 -0.46 10.38 -0.21
CA TRP A 548 -1.86 10.63 0.08
C TRP A 548 -2.34 11.89 -0.64
N GLY A 549 -3.61 11.91 -1.03
CA GLY A 549 -4.25 13.11 -1.57
C GLY A 549 -5.76 12.99 -1.69
#